data_AF-A0A8J7DJW6-F1
#
_entry.id   AF-A0A8J7DJW6-F1
#
_cell.length_a   1.000
_cell.length_b   1.000
_cell.length_c   1.000
_cell.angle_alpha   90.00
_cell.angle_beta   90.00
_cell.angle_gamma   90.00
#
_symmetry.space_group_name_H-M   'P 1'
#
loop_
_entity.id
_entity.type
_entity.pdbx_description
1 polymer ?
#
loop_
_entity_poly.entity_id
_entity_poly.type
_entity_poly.pdbx_seq_one_letter_code
_entity_poly.pdbx_strand_id
1 'polypeptide(L)'
;ILGLFVAWVGWRLWREFSPYLYSWLSRGSNFTDWGVKNRSDESSIAVLLERSQQFYRQGNYREACRCLYLAMLQHLHQQTVAPHKLSRTDGEYLQLLRSSVSPIQPYETLITTHEQLCFGNAEILPDNYEQCRQAYREISPE
;
A
#
# COMPACT_ATOMS: atom_id res chain seq x y z
N ILE A 1 -8.96 19.62 -38.90
CA ILE A 1 -9.78 18.55 -38.28
C ILE A 1 -8.92 17.63 -37.41
N LEU A 2 -7.85 17.04 -37.95
CA LEU A 2 -6.97 16.12 -37.21
C LEU A 2 -6.30 16.75 -35.96
N GLY A 3 -5.80 17.99 -36.07
CA GLY A 3 -5.14 18.68 -34.94
C GLY A 3 -6.08 19.00 -33.77
N LEU A 4 -7.34 19.35 -34.05
CA LEU A 4 -8.36 19.59 -33.02
C LEU A 4 -8.72 18.30 -32.28
N PHE A 5 -8.74 17.17 -32.99
CA PHE A 5 -9.02 15.87 -32.40
C PHE A 5 -7.89 15.43 -31.45
N VAL A 6 -6.63 15.59 -31.86
CA VAL A 6 -5.47 15.27 -31.02
C VAL A 6 -5.43 16.14 -29.77
N ALA A 7 -5.67 17.45 -29.91
CA ALA A 7 -5.73 18.36 -28.76
C ALA A 7 -6.86 18.00 -27.79
N TRP A 8 -8.03 17.64 -28.31
CA TRP A 8 -9.18 17.24 -27.49
C TRP A 8 -8.95 15.91 -26.76
N VAL A 9 -8.36 14.92 -27.44
CA VAL A 9 -7.98 13.64 -26.82
C VAL A 9 -6.91 13.85 -25.74
N GLY A 10 -5.88 14.65 -26.03
CA GLY A 10 -4.83 14.98 -25.06
C GLY A 10 -5.40 15.69 -23.83
N TRP A 11 -6.29 16.66 -24.01
CA TRP A 11 -6.96 17.36 -22.92
C TRP A 11 -7.83 16.44 -22.08
N ARG A 12 -8.58 15.54 -22.72
CA ARG A 12 -9.45 14.59 -22.03
C ARG A 12 -8.65 13.57 -21.21
N LEU A 13 -7.56 13.05 -21.77
CA LEU A 13 -6.65 12.15 -21.06
C LEU A 13 -5.94 12.88 -19.91
N TRP A 14 -5.48 14.11 -20.12
CA TRP A 14 -4.87 14.92 -19.07
C TRP A 14 -5.81 15.11 -17.87
N ARG A 15 -7.10 15.40 -18.13
CA ARG A 15 -8.07 15.59 -17.05
C ARG A 15 -8.26 14.33 -16.20
N GLU A 16 -8.34 13.16 -16.83
CA GLU A 16 -8.59 11.90 -16.13
C GLU A 16 -7.35 11.36 -15.40
N PHE A 17 -6.16 11.54 -15.97
CA PHE A 17 -4.91 11.03 -15.40
C PHE A 17 -4.17 12.02 -14.47
N SER A 18 -4.56 13.30 -14.47
CA SER A 18 -3.94 14.32 -13.61
C SER A 18 -3.93 13.99 -12.11
N PRO A 19 -4.99 13.43 -11.47
CA PRO A 19 -4.93 13.10 -10.04
C PRO A 19 -3.99 11.92 -9.74
N TYR A 20 -3.82 10.99 -10.69
CA TYR A 20 -2.89 9.86 -10.57
C TYR A 20 -1.43 10.29 -10.75
N LEU A 21 -1.17 11.23 -11.66
CA LEU A 21 0.18 11.76 -11.90
C LEU A 21 0.63 12.70 -10.77
N TYR A 22 -0.24 13.55 -10.24
CA TYR A 22 0.12 14.49 -9.16
C TYR A 22 0.39 13.78 -7.83
N SER A 23 -0.35 12.72 -7.51
CA SER A 23 -0.10 11.90 -6.31
C SER A 23 1.19 11.06 -6.42
N TRP A 24 1.61 10.71 -7.64
CA TRP A 24 2.88 10.04 -7.90
C TRP A 24 4.08 11.02 -7.89
N LEU A 25 3.96 12.20 -8.53
CA LEU A 25 5.03 13.20 -8.55
C LEU A 25 5.31 13.80 -7.17
N SER A 26 4.27 14.05 -6.36
CA SER A 26 4.43 14.52 -4.97
C SER A 26 5.01 13.46 -4.02
N ARG A 27 5.04 12.19 -4.44
CA ARG A 27 5.64 11.08 -3.70
C ARG A 27 7.08 10.79 -4.12
N GLY A 28 7.48 11.22 -5.32
CA GLY A 28 8.81 10.98 -5.89
C GLY A 28 9.94 11.87 -5.34
N SER A 29 9.63 13.03 -4.76
CA SER A 29 10.68 13.92 -4.21
C SER A 29 11.26 13.45 -2.87
N ASN A 30 10.60 12.49 -2.20
CA ASN A 30 11.03 11.98 -0.89
C ASN A 30 11.58 10.55 -0.95
N PHE A 31 11.65 9.92 -2.13
CA PHE A 31 12.05 8.52 -2.28
C PHE A 31 13.55 8.32 -2.56
N THR A 32 14.29 9.40 -2.82
CA THR A 32 15.73 9.35 -3.12
C THR A 32 16.63 9.41 -1.89
N ASP A 33 16.09 9.52 -0.68
CA ASP A 33 16.88 9.59 0.57
C ASP A 33 16.70 8.34 1.47
N TRP A 34 16.48 7.18 0.85
CA TRP A 34 16.33 5.88 1.52
C TRP A 34 17.68 5.24 1.88
N GLY A 35 18.61 6.07 2.38
CA GLY A 35 19.97 5.67 2.75
C GLY A 35 20.38 6.03 4.18
N VAL A 36 19.53 6.70 4.97
CA VAL A 36 19.91 7.17 6.31
C VAL A 36 18.95 6.70 7.40
N LYS A 37 19.41 5.66 8.12
CA LYS A 37 19.16 5.31 9.54
C LYS A 37 17.81 4.70 9.93
N ASN A 38 17.88 3.39 10.23
CA ASN A 38 17.03 2.50 11.05
C ASN A 38 16.26 3.08 12.28
N ARG A 39 16.44 4.35 12.70
CA ARG A 39 15.55 5.02 13.69
C ARG A 39 14.29 5.61 13.04
N SER A 40 14.27 5.79 11.72
CA SER A 40 13.11 6.26 10.96
C SER A 40 12.00 5.23 10.79
N ASP A 41 12.28 3.96 11.05
CA ASP A 41 11.43 2.89 10.52
C ASP A 41 10.32 2.45 11.49
N GLU A 42 10.58 2.42 12.80
CA GLU A 42 9.49 2.19 13.79
C GLU A 42 8.54 3.40 13.82
N SER A 43 9.10 4.61 13.70
CA SER A 43 8.30 5.82 13.56
C SER A 43 7.49 5.83 12.26
N SER A 44 8.00 5.25 11.17
CA SER A 44 7.23 5.14 9.92
C SER A 44 6.08 4.14 10.04
N ILE A 45 6.26 3.01 10.73
CA ILE A 45 5.16 2.07 11.04
C ILE A 45 4.09 2.75 11.88
N ALA A 46 4.46 3.40 12.99
CA ALA A 46 3.51 4.09 13.86
C ALA A 46 2.68 5.14 13.10
N VAL A 47 3.33 5.93 12.23
CA VAL A 47 2.65 6.91 11.36
C VAL A 47 1.69 6.24 10.38
N LEU A 48 2.05 5.09 9.81
CA LEU A 48 1.16 4.34 8.91
C LEU A 48 -0.07 3.82 9.66
N LEU A 49 0.10 3.32 10.89
CA LEU A 49 -1.01 2.85 11.73
C LEU A 49 -1.94 3.99 12.14
N GLU A 50 -1.39 5.14 12.54
CA GLU A 50 -2.19 6.33 12.87
C GLU A 50 -3.01 6.80 11.65
N ARG A 51 -2.38 6.88 10.47
CA ARG A 51 -3.07 7.23 9.23
C ARG A 51 -4.17 6.24 8.86
N SER A 52 -3.93 4.94 9.06
CA SER A 52 -4.93 3.89 8.89
C SER A 52 -6.19 4.19 9.72
N GLN A 53 -6.02 4.51 11.01
CA GLN A 53 -7.12 4.83 11.91
C GLN A 53 -7.83 6.13 11.50
N GLN A 54 -7.09 7.14 11.07
CA GLN A 54 -7.66 8.39 10.60
C GLN A 54 -8.55 8.17 9.37
N PHE A 55 -8.08 7.42 8.38
CA PHE A 55 -8.87 7.09 7.19
C PHE A 55 -10.11 6.27 7.51
N TYR A 56 -10.00 5.32 8.46
CA TYR A 56 -11.16 4.58 8.95
C TYR A 56 -12.24 5.50 9.53
N ARG A 57 -11.87 6.45 10.39
CA ARG A 57 -12.81 7.43 10.97
C ARG A 57 -13.48 8.32 9.91
N GLN A 58 -12.85 8.50 8.76
CA GLN A 58 -13.38 9.26 7.62
C GLN A 58 -14.23 8.40 6.67
N GLY A 59 -14.39 7.10 6.94
CA GLY A 59 -15.06 6.16 6.03
C GLY A 59 -14.24 5.78 4.80
N ASN A 60 -12.97 6.18 4.72
CA ASN A 60 -12.07 5.82 3.62
C ASN A 60 -11.36 4.50 3.91
N TYR A 61 -12.11 3.40 3.87
CA TYR A 61 -11.60 2.05 4.17
C TYR A 61 -10.51 1.61 3.20
N ARG A 62 -10.58 2.09 1.96
CA ARG A 62 -9.63 1.78 0.89
C ARG A 62 -8.21 2.25 1.25
N GLU A 63 -8.03 3.51 1.62
CA GLU A 63 -6.73 4.02 2.06
C GLU A 63 -6.35 3.49 3.46
N ALA A 64 -7.33 3.20 4.32
CA ALA A 64 -7.07 2.59 5.61
C ALA A 64 -6.41 1.20 5.48
N CYS A 65 -6.95 0.31 4.64
CA CYS A 65 -6.36 -0.99 4.33
C CYS A 65 -4.98 -0.86 3.67
N ARG A 66 -4.82 0.10 2.76
CA ARG A 66 -3.53 0.38 2.12
C ARG A 66 -2.45 0.75 3.13
N CYS A 67 -2.78 1.56 4.13
CA CYS A 67 -1.84 1.91 5.20
C CYS A 67 -1.40 0.67 6.01
N LEU A 68 -2.32 -0.25 6.31
CA LEU A 68 -1.99 -1.50 7.00
C LEU A 68 -1.08 -2.42 6.16
N TYR A 69 -1.33 -2.52 4.85
CA TYR A 69 -0.45 -3.23 3.93
C TYR A 69 0.97 -2.64 3.91
N LEU A 70 1.10 -1.31 3.82
CA LEU A 70 2.40 -0.63 3.83
C LEU A 70 3.14 -0.82 5.16
N ALA A 71 2.43 -0.78 6.28
CA ALA A 71 3.00 -1.05 7.60
C ALA A 71 3.55 -2.48 7.67
N MET A 72 2.83 -3.45 7.12
CA MET A 72 3.28 -4.84 7.05
C MET A 72 4.54 -5.00 6.19
N LEU A 73 4.61 -4.33 5.03
CA LEU A 73 5.83 -4.36 4.22
C LEU A 73 7.03 -3.74 4.94
N GLN A 74 6.83 -2.63 5.65
CA GLN A 74 7.87 -1.99 6.45
C GLN A 74 8.35 -2.92 7.57
N HIS A 75 7.42 -3.62 8.24
CA HIS A 75 7.75 -4.61 9.26
C HIS A 75 8.57 -5.77 8.70
N LEU A 76 8.17 -6.33 7.54
CA LEU A 76 8.93 -7.38 6.84
C LEU A 76 10.33 -6.94 6.44
N HIS A 77 10.50 -5.66 6.10
CA HIS A 77 11.81 -5.10 5.79
C HIS A 77 12.68 -4.97 7.04
N GLN A 78 12.13 -4.41 8.13
CA GLN A 78 12.86 -4.24 9.40
C GLN A 78 13.31 -5.58 9.99
N GLN A 79 12.45 -6.60 9.92
CA GLN A 79 12.79 -7.95 10.39
C GLN A 79 13.71 -8.70 9.43
N THR A 80 14.11 -8.09 8.30
CA THR A 80 14.92 -8.69 7.25
C THR A 80 14.34 -9.97 6.63
N VAL A 81 13.07 -10.28 6.91
CA VAL A 81 12.34 -11.42 6.35
C VAL A 81 12.17 -11.22 4.84
N ALA A 82 11.70 -10.05 4.42
CA ALA A 82 11.53 -9.70 3.02
C ALA A 82 11.93 -8.23 2.77
N PRO A 83 13.25 -7.94 2.65
CA PRO A 83 13.75 -6.58 2.48
C PRO A 83 13.15 -5.89 1.24
N HIS A 84 12.90 -4.59 1.30
CA HIS A 84 12.27 -3.87 0.18
C HIS A 84 13.06 -4.03 -1.12
N LYS A 85 12.31 -4.29 -2.18
CA LYS A 85 12.78 -4.27 -3.56
C LYS A 85 11.70 -3.61 -4.38
N LEU A 86 12.02 -2.49 -5.05
CA LEU A 86 11.04 -1.67 -5.78
C LEU A 86 10.26 -2.45 -6.85
N SER A 87 10.88 -3.47 -7.44
CA SER A 87 10.24 -4.31 -8.45
C SER A 87 9.46 -5.49 -7.89
N ARG A 88 9.41 -5.68 -6.56
CA ARG A 88 8.76 -6.85 -5.96
C ARG A 88 7.24 -6.69 -6.01
N THR A 89 6.59 -7.69 -6.56
CA THR A 89 5.14 -7.81 -6.66
C THR A 89 4.54 -8.52 -5.45
N ASP A 90 3.23 -8.38 -5.27
CA ASP A 90 2.47 -9.03 -4.20
C ASP A 90 2.58 -10.56 -4.26
N GLY A 91 2.49 -11.16 -5.46
CA GLY A 91 2.71 -12.59 -5.66
C GLY A 91 4.12 -13.08 -5.26
N GLU A 92 5.16 -12.27 -5.53
CA GLU A 92 6.52 -12.59 -5.09
C GLU A 92 6.69 -12.48 -3.58
N TYR A 93 6.03 -11.51 -2.93
CA TYR A 93 5.99 -11.43 -1.46
C TYR A 93 5.33 -12.69 -0.88
N LEU A 94 4.18 -13.13 -1.41
CA LEU A 94 3.51 -14.34 -0.97
C LEU A 94 4.38 -15.59 -1.12
N GLN A 95 5.03 -15.75 -2.27
CA GLN A 95 5.91 -16.89 -2.52
C GLN A 95 7.05 -16.97 -1.50
N LEU A 96 7.68 -15.84 -1.20
CA LEU A 96 8.76 -15.76 -0.21
C LEU A 96 8.22 -16.11 1.19
N LEU A 97 7.12 -15.47 1.60
CA LEU A 97 6.54 -15.64 2.92
C LEU A 97 6.10 -17.08 3.22
N ARG A 98 5.60 -17.81 2.22
CA ARG A 98 5.25 -19.25 2.36
C ARG A 98 6.39 -20.11 2.88
N SER A 99 7.63 -19.74 2.57
CA SER A 99 8.83 -20.45 3.01
C SER A 99 9.48 -19.86 4.26
N SER A 100 9.07 -18.67 4.71
CA SER A 100 9.80 -17.87 5.69
C SER A 100 9.02 -17.57 6.97
N VAL A 101 7.69 -17.62 6.94
CA VAL A 101 6.85 -17.28 8.10
C VAL A 101 5.76 -18.30 8.33
N SER A 102 5.35 -18.47 9.59
CA SER A 102 4.18 -19.24 10.00
C SER A 102 3.56 -18.58 11.24
N PRO A 103 2.25 -18.29 11.26
CA PRO A 103 1.27 -18.53 10.19
C PRO A 103 1.39 -17.54 9.03
N ILE A 104 1.08 -17.98 7.80
CA ILE A 104 1.07 -17.10 6.62
C ILE A 104 -0.25 -16.32 6.45
N GLN A 105 -1.36 -16.86 6.94
CA GLN A 105 -2.70 -16.34 6.71
C GLN A 105 -2.86 -14.82 6.94
N PRO A 106 -2.25 -14.21 7.99
CA PRO A 106 -2.35 -12.77 8.20
C PRO A 106 -1.72 -11.94 7.06
N TYR A 107 -0.56 -12.38 6.57
CA TYR A 107 0.11 -11.74 5.44
C TYR A 107 -0.68 -11.90 4.15
N GLU A 108 -1.20 -13.10 3.90
CA GLU A 108 -2.09 -13.36 2.75
C GLU A 108 -3.32 -12.46 2.77
N THR A 109 -3.94 -12.27 3.93
CA THR A 109 -5.13 -11.40 4.06
C THR A 109 -4.81 -9.96 3.66
N LEU A 110 -3.72 -9.37 4.15
CA LEU A 110 -3.32 -8.00 3.80
C LEU A 110 -2.91 -7.87 2.33
N ILE A 111 -2.12 -8.81 1.81
CA ILE A 111 -1.60 -8.76 0.44
C ILE A 111 -2.75 -8.95 -0.57
N THR A 112 -3.59 -9.96 -0.40
CA THR A 112 -4.71 -10.20 -1.31
C THR A 112 -5.75 -9.10 -1.26
N THR A 113 -5.99 -8.51 -0.08
CA THR A 113 -6.86 -7.32 0.01
C THR A 113 -6.25 -6.17 -0.81
N HIS A 114 -4.95 -5.90 -0.70
CA HIS A 114 -4.28 -4.89 -1.50
C HIS A 114 -4.35 -5.16 -3.01
N GLU A 115 -4.16 -6.39 -3.46
CA GLU A 115 -4.35 -6.76 -4.87
C GLU A 115 -5.78 -6.46 -5.34
N GLN A 116 -6.79 -6.77 -4.53
CA GLN A 116 -8.19 -6.39 -4.81
C GLN A 116 -8.40 -4.87 -4.85
N LEU A 117 -7.69 -4.09 -4.01
CA LEU A 117 -7.70 -2.63 -4.10
C LEU A 117 -7.14 -2.14 -5.45
N CYS A 118 -6.06 -2.75 -5.93
CA CYS A 118 -5.35 -2.28 -7.11
C CYS A 118 -6.00 -2.72 -8.42
N PHE A 119 -6.53 -3.95 -8.46
CA PHE A 119 -6.95 -4.60 -9.69
C PHE A 119 -8.39 -5.14 -9.65
N GLY A 120 -9.03 -5.16 -8.47
CA GLY A 120 -10.41 -5.57 -8.31
C GLY A 120 -11.40 -4.43 -8.55
N ASN A 121 -12.65 -4.82 -8.80
CA ASN A 121 -13.79 -3.90 -8.89
C ASN A 121 -14.65 -3.90 -7.61
N ALA A 122 -14.22 -4.61 -6.57
CA ALA A 122 -14.95 -4.74 -5.32
C ALA A 122 -14.82 -3.44 -4.50
N GLU A 123 -15.95 -2.94 -4.01
CA GLU A 123 -15.97 -1.89 -3.02
C GLU A 123 -15.43 -2.43 -1.69
N ILE A 124 -14.65 -1.60 -0.99
CA ILE A 124 -14.06 -1.97 0.29
C ILE A 124 -14.96 -1.48 1.39
N LEU A 125 -15.52 -2.44 2.10
CA LEU A 125 -16.45 -2.22 3.20
C LEU A 125 -15.70 -2.14 4.53
N PRO A 126 -16.34 -1.64 5.60
CA PRO A 126 -15.76 -1.63 6.94
C PRO A 126 -15.21 -2.99 7.37
N ASP A 127 -15.90 -4.07 7.00
CA ASP A 127 -15.51 -5.45 7.32
C ASP A 127 -14.15 -5.84 6.74
N ASN A 128 -13.82 -5.38 5.53
CA ASN A 128 -12.50 -5.61 4.93
C ASN A 128 -11.40 -4.92 5.74
N TYR A 129 -11.66 -3.71 6.23
CA TYR A 129 -10.72 -3.01 7.10
C TYR A 129 -10.53 -3.73 8.43
N GLU A 130 -11.63 -4.20 9.05
CA GLU A 130 -11.57 -4.97 10.28
C GLU A 130 -10.75 -6.26 10.12
N GLN A 131 -10.94 -6.99 9.01
CA GLN A 131 -10.13 -8.15 8.66
C GLN A 131 -8.64 -7.79 8.48
N CYS A 132 -8.34 -6.73 7.74
CA CYS A 132 -6.96 -6.25 7.56
C CYS A 132 -6.32 -5.84 8.90
N ARG A 133 -7.08 -5.16 9.76
CA ARG A 133 -6.59 -4.70 11.07
C ARG A 133 -6.31 -5.88 11.98
N GLN A 134 -7.19 -6.88 11.99
CA GLN A 134 -6.99 -8.10 12.75
C GLN A 134 -5.77 -8.88 12.25
N ALA A 135 -5.64 -9.05 10.93
CA ALA A 135 -4.47 -9.67 10.33
C ALA A 135 -3.17 -8.93 10.68
N TYR A 136 -3.17 -7.60 10.63
CA TYR A 136 -1.99 -6.83 11.03
C TYR A 136 -1.61 -7.06 12.51
N ARG A 137 -2.59 -7.12 13.41
CA ARG A 137 -2.35 -7.42 14.83
C ARG A 137 -1.77 -8.81 15.07
N GLU A 138 -2.07 -9.79 14.21
CA GLU A 138 -1.49 -11.13 14.31
C GLU A 138 -0.02 -11.18 13.84
N ILE A 139 0.38 -10.27 12.94
CA ILE A 139 1.76 -10.13 12.44
C ILE A 139 2.64 -9.41 13.45
N SER A 140 2.14 -8.31 13.98
CA SER A 140 2.82 -7.46 14.95
C SER A 140 1.87 -7.22 16.11
N PRO A 141 1.66 -8.23 16.98
CA PRO A 141 1.08 -7.99 18.27
C PRO A 141 2.05 -7.06 19.00
N GLU A 142 1.61 -5.85 19.37
CA GLU A 142 2.40 -5.03 20.29
C GLU A 142 2.72 -5.81 21.58
#